data_AF-A0A1M5I7P4-F1
#
_entry.id   AF-A0A1M5I7P4-F1
#
_cell.length_a   1.000
_cell.length_b   1.000
_cell.length_c   1.000
_cell.angle_alpha   90.00
_cell.angle_beta   90.00
_cell.angle_gamma   90.00
#
_symmetry.space_group_name_H-M   'P 1'
#
loop_
_entity.id
_entity.type
_entity.pdbx_description
1 polymer ?
#
loop_
_entity_poly.entity_id
_entity_poly.type
_entity_poly.pdbx_seq_one_letter_code
_entity_poly.pdbx_strand_id
1 'polypeptide(L)'
;MRLLANMFLFIFELCFKLAASLAAIIAMAAQGGVISKVAAGFYSLPEAVREIIWWVRNIPEIGKIVNDYNTLTAANFNQKYGSGAVNYVMDYLNEAVDYLQQVYLNISGQPVGTVSAAVVVFLIFYLVARIARFVRQEGQGSFVTRFERRAGDRVFKKKENSPEHYDSTKWT
;
A
#
# COMPACT_ATOMS: atom_id res chain seq x y z
N MET A 1 13.40 10.59 20.34
CA MET A 1 12.12 9.85 20.48
C MET A 1 11.06 10.24 19.44
N ARG A 2 10.72 11.53 19.24
CA ARG A 2 9.69 11.95 18.24
C ARG A 2 9.99 11.54 16.78
N LEU A 3 11.25 11.52 16.35
CA LEU A 3 11.62 11.09 14.98
C LEU A 3 11.31 9.60 14.76
N LEU A 4 11.70 8.73 15.68
CA LEU A 4 11.43 7.29 15.64
C LEU A 4 9.91 7.04 15.65
N ALA A 5 9.17 7.68 16.54
CA ALA A 5 7.70 7.56 16.59
C ALA A 5 7.06 7.97 15.24
N ASN A 6 7.53 9.05 14.62
CA ASN A 6 7.03 9.48 13.32
C ASN A 6 7.38 8.51 12.18
N MET A 7 8.56 7.88 12.22
CA MET A 7 8.93 6.83 11.26
C MET A 7 8.05 5.58 11.43
N PHE A 8 7.83 5.13 12.66
CA PHE A 8 6.93 4.01 12.95
C PHE A 8 5.50 4.30 12.49
N LEU A 9 4.96 5.48 12.79
CA LEU A 9 3.62 5.88 12.33
C LEU A 9 3.53 6.00 10.81
N PHE A 10 4.62 6.39 10.14
CA PHE A 10 4.67 6.42 8.67
C PHE A 10 4.66 5.01 8.07
N ILE A 11 5.45 4.09 8.63
CA ILE A 11 5.44 2.67 8.21
C ILE A 11 4.04 2.08 8.45
N PHE A 12 3.46 2.34 9.62
CA PHE A 12 2.12 1.87 9.97
C PHE A 12 1.05 2.44 9.02
N GLU A 13 1.09 3.74 8.72
CA GLU A 13 0.22 4.37 7.71
C GLU A 13 0.31 3.64 6.36
N LEU A 14 1.52 3.29 5.93
CA LEU A 14 1.75 2.62 4.65
C LEU A 14 1.26 1.17 4.66
N CYS A 15 1.53 0.43 5.74
CA CYS A 15 1.04 -0.93 5.94
C CYS A 15 -0.49 -0.98 5.92
N PHE A 16 -1.18 -0.07 6.61
CA PHE A 16 -2.65 -0.06 6.64
C PHE A 16 -3.27 0.34 5.30
N LYS A 17 -2.62 1.19 4.51
CA LYS A 17 -3.08 1.48 3.14
C LYS A 17 -2.95 0.28 2.22
N LEU A 18 -1.85 -0.46 2.30
CA LEU A 18 -1.67 -1.69 1.53
C LEU A 18 -2.66 -2.76 1.99
N ALA A 19 -2.83 -2.92 3.30
CA ALA A 19 -3.80 -3.83 3.89
C ALA A 19 -5.24 -3.51 3.47
N ALA A 20 -5.60 -2.23 3.34
CA ALA A 20 -6.93 -1.82 2.88
C ALA A 20 -7.27 -2.40 1.50
N SER A 21 -6.37 -2.28 0.54
CA SER A 21 -6.57 -2.82 -0.81
C SER A 21 -6.62 -4.34 -0.80
N LEU A 22 -5.69 -4.99 -0.08
CA LEU A 22 -5.63 -6.45 0.01
C LEU A 22 -6.87 -7.05 0.69
N ALA A 23 -7.30 -6.47 1.80
CA ALA A 23 -8.47 -6.92 2.53
C ALA A 23 -9.76 -6.73 1.73
N ALA A 24 -9.85 -5.68 0.92
CA ALA A 24 -10.97 -5.46 0.01
C ALA A 24 -11.02 -6.51 -1.10
N ILE A 25 -9.87 -6.86 -1.69
CA ILE A 25 -9.72 -7.93 -2.69
C ILE A 25 -10.19 -9.26 -2.09
N ILE A 26 -9.69 -9.63 -0.91
CA ILE A 26 -10.11 -10.85 -0.19
C ILE A 26 -11.63 -10.86 0.06
N ALA A 27 -12.20 -9.74 0.52
CA ALA A 27 -13.63 -9.64 0.79
C ALA A 27 -14.49 -9.83 -0.47
N MET A 28 -13.97 -9.49 -1.67
CA MET A 28 -14.68 -9.72 -2.93
C MET A 28 -14.75 -11.21 -3.30
N ALA A 29 -13.71 -12.00 -3.01
CA ALA A 29 -13.68 -13.44 -3.29
C ALA A 29 -14.33 -14.29 -2.17
N ALA A 30 -14.43 -13.77 -0.96
CA ALA A 30 -15.02 -14.48 0.17
C ALA A 30 -16.49 -14.87 -0.09
N GLN A 31 -16.89 -16.06 0.33
CA GLN A 31 -18.28 -16.53 0.19
C GLN A 31 -19.15 -16.16 1.40
N GLY A 32 -20.46 -16.27 1.23
CA GLY A 32 -21.47 -16.00 2.27
C GLY A 32 -22.02 -14.57 2.23
N GLY A 33 -22.59 -14.12 3.35
CA GLY A 33 -23.20 -12.80 3.47
C GLY A 33 -22.20 -11.65 3.67
N VAL A 34 -22.72 -10.42 3.76
CA VAL A 34 -21.89 -9.21 3.90
C VAL A 34 -20.94 -9.30 5.11
N ILE A 35 -21.43 -9.76 6.26
CA ILE A 35 -20.64 -9.85 7.50
C ILE A 35 -19.51 -10.88 7.36
N SER A 36 -19.76 -12.04 6.74
CA SER A 36 -18.71 -13.06 6.57
C SER A 36 -17.63 -12.60 5.59
N LYS A 37 -18.03 -11.90 4.53
CA LYS A 37 -17.09 -11.27 3.57
C LYS A 37 -16.21 -10.21 4.24
N VAL A 38 -16.82 -9.36 5.07
CA VAL A 38 -16.08 -8.37 5.86
C VAL A 38 -15.09 -9.06 6.79
N ALA A 39 -15.54 -10.05 7.56
CA ALA A 39 -14.69 -10.80 8.49
C ALA A 39 -13.53 -11.50 7.78
N ALA A 40 -13.76 -12.10 6.61
CA ALA A 40 -12.72 -12.72 5.80
C ALA A 40 -11.64 -11.72 5.39
N GLY A 41 -12.02 -10.51 4.99
CA GLY A 41 -11.08 -9.42 4.71
C GLY A 41 -10.14 -9.09 5.89
N PHE A 42 -10.63 -9.18 7.13
CA PHE A 42 -9.81 -8.96 8.33
C PHE A 42 -8.97 -10.17 8.72
N TYR A 43 -9.54 -11.38 8.71
CA TYR A 43 -8.88 -12.58 9.23
C TYR A 43 -7.83 -13.16 8.28
N SER A 44 -8.05 -13.07 6.96
CA SER A 44 -7.15 -13.67 5.98
C SER A 44 -5.99 -12.77 5.56
N LEU A 45 -5.95 -11.53 6.05
CA LEU A 45 -4.89 -10.56 5.75
C LEU A 45 -3.47 -11.05 6.07
N PRO A 46 -3.19 -11.64 7.26
CA PRO A 46 -1.85 -12.13 7.58
C PRO A 46 -1.36 -13.21 6.61
N GLU A 47 -2.27 -14.09 6.18
CA GLU A 47 -1.95 -15.16 5.25
C GLU A 47 -1.74 -14.60 3.84
N ALA A 48 -2.62 -13.72 3.36
CA ALA A 48 -2.46 -13.04 2.07
C ALA A 48 -1.15 -12.24 1.98
N VAL A 49 -0.72 -11.60 3.07
CA VAL A 49 0.59 -10.91 3.11
C VAL A 49 1.75 -11.91 3.01
N ARG A 50 1.68 -13.06 3.69
CA ARG A 50 2.70 -14.11 3.57
C ARG A 50 2.76 -14.65 2.14
N GLU A 51 1.60 -14.90 1.55
CA GLU A 51 1.46 -15.40 0.20
C GLU A 51 2.06 -14.40 -0.79
N ILE A 52 1.75 -13.11 -0.69
CA ILE A 52 2.33 -12.07 -1.56
C ILE A 52 3.85 -11.99 -1.41
N ILE A 53 4.38 -12.06 -0.17
CA ILE A 53 5.83 -12.07 0.05
C ILE A 53 6.47 -13.29 -0.61
N TRP A 54 5.81 -14.45 -0.52
CA TRP A 54 6.26 -15.65 -1.20
C TRP A 54 6.18 -15.49 -2.73
N TRP A 55 5.08 -14.99 -3.29
CA TRP A 55 4.95 -14.68 -4.72
C TRP A 55 6.06 -13.75 -5.22
N VAL A 56 6.31 -12.63 -4.52
CA VAL A 56 7.37 -11.68 -4.89
C VAL A 56 8.75 -12.36 -4.94
N ARG A 57 9.00 -13.35 -4.08
CA ARG A 57 10.25 -14.12 -4.09
C ARG A 57 10.33 -15.12 -5.24
N ASN A 58 9.20 -15.75 -5.61
CA ASN A 58 9.17 -16.86 -6.56
C ASN A 58 8.86 -16.43 -8.01
N ILE A 59 8.26 -15.26 -8.25
CA ILE A 59 7.97 -14.73 -9.60
C ILE A 59 9.17 -14.79 -10.56
N PRO A 60 10.40 -14.41 -10.15
CA PRO A 60 11.56 -14.49 -11.04
C PRO A 60 11.90 -15.93 -11.45
N GLU A 61 11.66 -16.91 -10.57
CA GLU A 61 11.89 -18.32 -10.86
C GLU A 61 10.82 -18.87 -11.80
N ILE A 62 9.54 -18.55 -11.54
CA ILE A 62 8.42 -18.90 -12.44
C ILE A 62 8.66 -18.33 -13.84
N GLY A 63 9.06 -17.06 -13.94
CA GLY A 63 9.34 -16.43 -15.23
C GLY A 63 10.48 -17.11 -15.99
N LYS A 64 11.51 -17.57 -15.29
CA LYS A 64 12.59 -18.37 -15.90
C LYS A 64 12.08 -19.74 -16.37
N ILE A 65 11.28 -20.43 -15.56
CA ILE A 65 10.71 -21.73 -15.92
C ILE A 65 9.83 -21.60 -17.17
N VAL A 66 8.97 -20.59 -17.24
CA VAL A 66 8.10 -20.32 -18.40
C VAL A 66 8.92 -19.99 -19.64
N ASN A 67 9.95 -19.15 -19.51
CA ASN A 67 10.81 -18.82 -20.64
C ASN A 67 11.60 -20.04 -21.14
N ASP A 68 12.17 -20.82 -20.23
CA ASP A 68 12.90 -22.04 -20.55
C ASP A 68 12.00 -23.12 -21.14
N TYR A 69 10.73 -23.21 -20.73
CA TYR A 69 9.74 -24.08 -21.36
C TYR A 69 9.48 -23.71 -22.82
N ASN A 70 9.44 -22.42 -23.13
CA ASN A 70 9.20 -21.91 -24.50
C ASN A 70 10.45 -21.93 -25.39
N THR A 71 11.65 -22.04 -24.81
CA THR A 71 12.92 -21.92 -25.54
C THR A 71 13.75 -23.20 -25.57
N LEU A 72 13.59 -24.11 -24.61
CA LEU A 72 14.28 -25.40 -24.58
C LEU A 72 13.44 -26.50 -25.23
N THR A 73 14.11 -27.54 -25.73
CA THR A 73 13.45 -28.78 -26.11
C THR A 73 12.92 -29.51 -24.88
N ALA A 74 11.83 -30.26 -25.03
CA ALA A 74 11.17 -30.96 -23.92
C ALA A 74 12.12 -31.89 -23.13
N ALA A 75 13.10 -32.52 -23.79
CA ALA A 75 14.11 -33.35 -23.15
C ALA A 75 15.05 -32.53 -22.24
N ASN A 76 15.55 -31.40 -22.72
CA ASN A 76 16.46 -30.53 -21.96
C ASN A 76 15.73 -29.83 -20.81
N PHE A 77 14.46 -29.48 -21.01
CA PHE A 77 13.62 -28.91 -19.96
C PHE A 77 13.37 -29.92 -18.83
N ASN A 78 12.96 -31.15 -19.16
CA ASN A 78 12.74 -32.22 -18.18
C ASN A 78 14.00 -32.59 -17.42
N GLN A 79 15.17 -32.53 -18.06
CA GLN A 79 16.44 -32.80 -17.40
C GLN A 79 16.86 -31.69 -16.42
N LYS A 80 16.50 -30.43 -16.70
CA LYS A 80 16.85 -29.26 -15.89
C LYS A 80 15.89 -29.02 -14.72
N TYR A 81 14.60 -29.24 -14.93
CA TYR A 81 13.55 -28.89 -13.95
C TYR A 81 12.75 -30.09 -13.43
N GLY A 82 12.89 -31.27 -14.04
CA GLY A 82 12.03 -32.42 -13.77
C GLY A 82 10.62 -32.26 -14.34
N SER A 83 9.84 -33.34 -14.32
CA SER A 83 8.47 -33.36 -14.86
C SER A 83 7.46 -32.53 -14.07
N GLY A 84 7.81 -32.05 -12.87
CA GLY A 84 6.91 -31.35 -11.95
C GLY A 84 6.88 -29.82 -12.11
N ALA A 85 7.83 -29.20 -12.81
CA ALA A 85 7.93 -27.75 -12.87
C ALA A 85 6.79 -27.09 -13.68
N VAL A 86 6.26 -27.79 -14.69
CA VAL A 86 5.07 -27.32 -15.43
C VAL A 86 3.83 -27.37 -14.53
N ASN A 87 3.68 -28.43 -13.73
CA ASN A 87 2.56 -28.55 -12.79
C ASN A 87 2.61 -27.41 -11.76
N TYR A 88 3.79 -27.09 -11.23
CA TYR A 88 3.98 -25.96 -10.33
C TYR A 88 3.51 -24.64 -10.97
N VAL A 89 3.89 -24.34 -12.22
CA VAL A 89 3.42 -23.15 -12.94
C VAL A 89 1.90 -23.19 -13.20
N MET A 90 1.34 -24.35 -13.51
CA MET A 90 -0.10 -24.50 -13.73
C MET A 90 -0.91 -24.31 -12.46
N ASP A 91 -0.43 -24.81 -11.31
CA ASP A 91 -1.08 -24.62 -10.01
C ASP A 91 -1.22 -23.12 -9.69
N TYR A 92 -0.18 -22.33 -9.93
CA TYR A 92 -0.22 -20.86 -9.78
C TYR A 92 -1.25 -20.17 -10.67
N LEU A 93 -1.34 -20.59 -11.93
CA LEU A 93 -2.31 -20.03 -12.87
C LEU A 93 -3.73 -20.41 -12.48
N ASN A 94 -3.93 -21.64 -12.01
CA ASN A 94 -5.22 -22.14 -11.55
C ASN A 94 -5.69 -21.38 -10.30
N GLU A 95 -4.81 -21.12 -9.32
CA GLU A 95 -5.16 -20.31 -8.14
C GLU A 95 -5.65 -18.90 -8.52
N ALA A 96 -4.98 -18.25 -9.47
CA ALA A 96 -5.38 -16.93 -9.95
C ALA A 96 -6.73 -16.96 -10.70
N VAL A 97 -6.96 -17.98 -11.53
CA VAL A 97 -8.21 -18.19 -12.26
C VAL A 97 -9.36 -18.48 -11.30
N ASP A 98 -9.14 -19.36 -10.32
CA ASP A 98 -10.12 -19.72 -9.29
C ASP A 98 -10.53 -18.50 -8.48
N TYR A 99 -9.58 -17.64 -8.10
CA TYR A 99 -9.88 -16.37 -7.43
C TYR A 99 -10.79 -15.48 -8.29
N LEU A 100 -10.44 -15.26 -9.56
CA LEU A 100 -11.25 -14.44 -10.47
C LEU A 100 -12.65 -15.00 -10.67
N GLN A 101 -12.77 -16.32 -10.77
CA GLN A 101 -14.05 -17.01 -10.88
C GLN A 101 -14.88 -16.83 -9.61
N GLN A 102 -14.29 -16.93 -8.42
CA GLN A 102 -14.99 -16.68 -7.15
C GLN A 102 -15.49 -15.24 -7.04
N VAL A 103 -14.66 -14.26 -7.41
CA VAL A 103 -15.09 -12.84 -7.46
C VAL A 103 -16.25 -12.67 -8.43
N TYR A 104 -16.17 -13.25 -9.63
CA TYR A 104 -17.22 -13.17 -10.63
C TYR A 104 -18.54 -13.79 -10.13
N LEU A 105 -18.48 -14.97 -9.52
CA LEU A 105 -19.65 -15.64 -8.94
C LEU A 105 -20.28 -14.81 -7.82
N ASN A 106 -19.46 -14.22 -6.95
CA ASN A 106 -19.93 -13.39 -5.85
C ASN A 106 -20.56 -12.08 -6.32
N ILE A 107 -19.98 -11.42 -7.33
CA ILE A 107 -20.55 -10.22 -7.94
C ILE A 107 -21.85 -10.56 -8.68
N SER A 108 -21.90 -11.69 -9.37
CA SER A 108 -23.10 -12.11 -10.11
C SER A 108 -24.25 -12.50 -9.19
N GLY A 109 -23.95 -13.19 -8.07
CA GLY A 109 -24.97 -13.65 -7.12
C GLY A 109 -25.41 -12.59 -6.12
N GLN A 110 -24.47 -11.80 -5.60
CA GLN A 110 -24.73 -10.76 -4.58
C GLN A 110 -23.90 -9.49 -4.87
N PRO A 111 -24.23 -8.72 -5.92
CA PRO A 111 -23.40 -7.60 -6.37
C PRO A 111 -23.25 -6.53 -5.28
N VAL A 112 -24.38 -6.09 -4.71
CA VAL A 112 -24.40 -5.04 -3.68
C VAL A 112 -23.72 -5.53 -2.41
N GLY A 113 -23.98 -6.77 -1.98
CA GLY A 113 -23.38 -7.33 -0.77
C GLY A 113 -21.87 -7.48 -0.87
N THR A 114 -21.38 -7.92 -2.02
CA THR A 114 -19.94 -8.12 -2.27
C THR A 114 -19.21 -6.77 -2.37
N VAL A 115 -19.75 -5.82 -3.13
CA VAL A 115 -19.14 -4.48 -3.26
C VAL A 115 -19.19 -3.72 -1.94
N SER A 116 -20.31 -3.74 -1.22
CA SER A 116 -20.42 -3.07 0.08
C SER A 116 -19.47 -3.67 1.12
N ALA A 117 -19.33 -5.00 1.20
CA ALA A 117 -18.37 -5.64 2.08
C ALA A 117 -16.93 -5.19 1.80
N ALA A 118 -16.52 -5.20 0.53
CA ALA A 118 -15.18 -4.76 0.12
C ALA A 118 -14.93 -3.28 0.46
N VAL A 119 -15.91 -2.41 0.21
CA VAL A 119 -15.83 -0.98 0.54
C VAL A 119 -15.75 -0.77 2.05
N VAL A 120 -16.54 -1.48 2.86
CA VAL A 120 -16.54 -1.35 4.32
C VAL A 120 -15.16 -1.73 4.88
N VAL A 121 -14.62 -2.88 4.46
CA VAL A 121 -13.29 -3.31 4.89
C VAL A 121 -12.22 -2.31 4.47
N PHE A 122 -12.25 -1.85 3.21
CA PHE A 122 -11.33 -0.85 2.71
C PHE A 122 -11.37 0.42 3.56
N LEU A 123 -12.56 0.95 3.83
CA LEU A 123 -12.74 2.18 4.58
C LEU A 123 -12.24 2.05 6.03
N ILE A 124 -12.44 0.91 6.68
CA ILE A 124 -11.96 0.69 8.05
C ILE A 124 -10.42 0.76 8.09
N PHE A 125 -9.74 -0.02 7.24
CA PHE A 125 -8.27 0.00 7.19
C PHE A 125 -7.72 1.36 6.75
N TYR A 126 -8.36 2.00 5.75
CA TYR A 126 -7.97 3.31 5.27
C TYR A 126 -8.16 4.40 6.34
N LEU A 127 -9.22 4.31 7.15
CA LEU A 127 -9.48 5.23 8.25
C LEU A 127 -8.43 5.06 9.35
N VAL A 128 -8.03 3.83 9.69
CA VAL A 128 -6.92 3.60 10.62
C VAL A 128 -5.60 4.17 10.08
N ALA A 129 -5.31 4.00 8.79
CA ALA A 129 -4.16 4.66 8.16
C ALA A 129 -4.25 6.19 8.26
N ARG A 130 -5.46 6.75 8.13
CA ARG A 130 -5.70 8.19 8.23
C ARG A 130 -5.51 8.70 9.65
N ILE A 131 -5.93 7.95 10.67
CA ILE A 131 -5.67 8.26 12.08
C ILE A 131 -4.17 8.24 12.34
N ALA A 132 -3.45 7.22 11.89
CA ALA A 132 -1.99 7.15 12.04
C ALA A 132 -1.29 8.36 11.39
N ARG A 133 -1.76 8.77 10.20
CA ARG A 133 -1.29 10.00 9.54
C ARG A 133 -1.61 11.24 10.37
N PHE A 134 -2.82 11.35 10.89
CA PHE A 134 -3.24 12.50 11.69
C PHE A 134 -2.38 12.65 12.94
N VAL A 135 -2.21 11.58 13.72
CA VAL A 135 -1.36 11.56 14.93
C VAL A 135 0.09 11.90 14.60
N ARG A 136 0.62 11.44 13.46
CA ARG A 136 1.98 11.79 13.00
C ARG A 136 2.12 13.27 12.63
N GLN A 137 1.05 13.90 12.15
CA GLN A 137 1.01 15.30 11.74
C GLN A 137 0.65 16.23 12.91
N GLU A 138 0.00 15.70 13.94
CA GLU A 138 -0.32 16.37 15.19
C GLU A 138 0.99 16.82 15.87
N GLY A 139 1.19 18.13 15.95
CA GLY A 139 2.42 18.72 16.50
C GLY A 139 3.53 19.01 15.48
N GLN A 140 3.39 18.64 14.20
CA GLN A 140 4.29 19.15 13.16
C GLN A 140 3.92 20.58 12.72
N GLY A 141 2.72 21.07 13.03
CA GLY A 141 2.20 22.33 12.52
C GLY A 141 1.88 22.20 11.03
N SER A 142 0.76 22.76 10.59
CA SER A 142 0.39 22.72 9.18
C SER A 142 1.53 23.27 8.33
N PHE A 143 1.71 22.73 7.12
CA PHE A 143 2.62 23.30 6.12
C PHE A 143 2.37 24.81 5.98
N VAL A 144 1.10 25.21 6.04
CA VAL A 144 0.64 26.61 6.06
C VAL A 144 1.23 27.37 7.24
N THR A 145 1.11 26.86 8.46
CA THR A 145 1.64 27.54 9.67
C THR A 145 3.18 27.66 9.64
N ARG A 146 3.88 26.66 9.09
CA ARG A 146 5.35 26.74 8.88
C ARG A 146 5.72 27.73 7.79
N PHE A 147 4.90 27.81 6.73
CA PHE A 147 5.11 28.75 5.63
C PHE A 147 4.83 30.19 6.09
N GLU A 148 3.77 30.43 6.84
CA GLU A 148 3.46 31.71 7.48
C GLU A 148 4.58 32.15 8.43
N ARG A 149 5.09 31.25 9.29
CA ARG A 149 6.25 31.58 10.14
C ARG A 149 7.49 31.93 9.31
N ARG A 150 7.80 31.19 8.25
CA ARG A 150 8.94 31.50 7.36
C ARG A 150 8.76 32.81 6.59
N ALA A 151 7.54 33.10 6.15
CA ALA A 151 7.21 34.34 5.45
C ALA A 151 7.30 35.53 6.42
N GLY A 152 6.75 35.39 7.64
CA GLY A 152 6.88 36.35 8.72
C GLY A 152 8.35 36.61 9.07
N ASP A 153 9.13 35.56 9.33
CA ASP A 153 10.56 35.70 9.64
C ASP A 153 11.34 36.43 8.54
N ARG A 154 11.01 36.21 7.25
CA ARG A 154 11.64 36.95 6.14
C ARG A 154 11.23 38.41 6.08
N VAL A 155 9.98 38.73 6.38
CA VAL A 155 9.46 40.11 6.35
C VAL A 155 10.00 40.91 7.53
N PHE A 156 10.04 40.32 8.72
CA PHE A 156 10.44 41.01 9.94
C PHE A 156 11.97 41.07 10.12
N LYS A 157 12.75 40.01 9.79
CA LYS A 157 14.22 40.08 9.85
C LYS A 157 14.84 41.01 8.80
N LYS A 158 14.12 41.33 7.70
CA LYS A 158 14.60 42.30 6.70
C LYS A 158 14.55 43.75 7.22
N LYS A 159 13.69 44.05 8.20
CA LYS A 159 13.65 45.36 8.86
C LYS A 159 14.77 45.55 9.89
N GLU A 160 15.25 44.48 10.51
CA GLU A 160 16.27 44.56 11.58
C GLU A 160 17.71 44.70 11.02
N ASN A 161 17.96 44.25 9.79
CA ASN A 161 19.25 44.37 9.09
C ASN A 161 19.30 45.49 8.03
N SER A 162 18.35 46.42 8.05
CA SER A 162 18.47 47.64 7.23
C SER A 162 19.33 48.62 8.03
N PRO A 163 20.60 48.88 7.66
CA PRO A 163 21.38 49.89 8.35
C PRO A 163 20.70 51.23 8.06
N GLU A 164 20.15 51.85 9.10
CA GLU A 164 19.90 53.29 9.07
C GLU A 164 21.24 53.94 8.73
N HIS A 165 21.32 54.44 7.50
CA HIS A 165 22.44 55.24 7.06
C HIS A 165 22.42 56.52 7.90
N TYR A 166 23.29 56.56 8.90
CA TYR A 166 23.73 57.76 9.57
C TYR A 166 24.24 58.72 8.48
N ASP A 167 23.62 59.88 8.32
CA ASP A 167 24.26 61.02 7.67
C ASP A 167 24.41 62.13 8.71
N SER A 168 25.59 62.14 9.31
CA SER A 168 26.08 63.20 10.18
C SER A 168 26.47 64.41 9.34
N THR A 169 26.06 65.59 9.82
CA THR A 169 26.73 66.88 9.61
C THR A 169 26.86 67.40 8.17
N LYS A 170 25.97 68.34 7.81
CA LYS A 170 26.09 69.39 6.76
C LYS A 170 24.74 70.15 6.75
N TRP A 171 24.54 71.43 7.05
CA TRP A 171 25.32 72.68 6.99
C TRP A 171 24.70 73.66 8.02
N THR A 172 25.48 74.40 8.82
CA THR A 172 25.64 75.88 8.70
C THR A 172 24.62 76.60 7.84
#